data_AF-A0A528D8Q9-F1
#
_entry.id   AF-A0A528D8Q9-F1
#
_cell.length_a   1.000
_cell.length_b   1.000
_cell.length_c   1.000
_cell.angle_alpha   90.00
_cell.angle_beta   90.00
_cell.angle_gamma   90.00
#
_symmetry.space_group_name_H-M   'P 1'
#
loop_
_entity.id
_entity.type
_entity.pdbx_description
1 polymer ?
#
loop_
_entity_poly.entity_id
_entity_poly.type
_entity_poly.pdbx_seq_one_letter_code
_entity_poly.pdbx_strand_id
1 'polypeptide(L)'
;DEVYRTVDEKYKAIVKEIKEARDKGQPILVGTTSIEKSEQLAERLRKDGFKNFEVLNARHHEREAAIVAQAGKPGAITIATNMAGRGTDIQLGGNAD
;
A
#
# COMPACT_ATOMS: atom_id res chain seq x y z
N ASP A 1 -0.41 -5.31 -17.48
CA ASP A 1 -1.45 -6.04 -16.73
C ASP A 1 -1.07 -7.51 -16.61
N GLU A 2 -1.23 -8.06 -15.41
CA GLU A 2 -1.03 -9.48 -15.14
C GLU A 2 -2.37 -10.11 -14.75
N VAL A 3 -2.69 -11.26 -15.34
CA VAL A 3 -3.94 -11.97 -15.10
C VAL A 3 -3.63 -13.34 -14.50
N TYR A 4 -4.29 -13.66 -13.40
CA TYR A 4 -4.08 -14.89 -12.64
C TYR A 4 -5.32 -15.76 -12.68
N ARG A 5 -5.14 -17.08 -12.64
CA ARG A 5 -6.24 -18.05 -12.67
C ARG A 5 -7.01 -18.04 -11.36
N THR A 6 -6.33 -17.84 -10.23
CA THR A 6 -6.95 -17.78 -8.90
C THR A 6 -6.63 -16.49 -8.15
N VAL A 7 -7.50 -16.16 -7.19
CA VAL A 7 -7.30 -15.00 -6.31
C VAL A 7 -6.07 -15.18 -5.42
N ASP A 8 -5.78 -16.41 -4.99
CA ASP A 8 -4.61 -16.70 -4.17
C ASP A 8 -3.29 -16.53 -4.92
N GLU A 9 -3.22 -16.97 -6.18
CA GLU A 9 -2.05 -16.72 -7.04
C GLU A 9 -1.82 -15.22 -7.22
N LYS A 10 -2.89 -14.46 -7.50
CA LYS A 10 -2.82 -13.01 -7.61
C LYS A 10 -2.23 -12.36 -6.35
N TYR A 11 -2.75 -12.71 -5.17
CA TYR A 11 -2.24 -12.11 -3.93
C TYR A 11 -0.81 -12.55 -3.61
N LYS A 12 -0.43 -13.80 -3.89
CA LYS A 12 0.97 -14.25 -3.74
C LYS A 12 1.91 -13.45 -4.65
N ALA A 13 1.50 -13.20 -5.90
CA ALA A 13 2.28 -12.37 -6.81
C ALA A 13 2.40 -10.92 -6.33
N ILE A 14 1.30 -10.30 -5.88
CA ILE A 14 1.30 -8.94 -5.31
C ILE A 14 2.26 -8.85 -4.12
N VAL A 15 2.19 -9.80 -3.17
CA VAL A 15 3.07 -9.80 -1.99
C VAL A 15 4.53 -9.98 -2.38
N LYS A 16 4.82 -10.84 -3.38
CA LYS A 16 6.16 -11.02 -3.93
C LYS A 16 6.69 -9.72 -4.54
N GLU A 17 5.88 -9.03 -5.35
CA GLU A 17 6.26 -7.77 -5.98
C GLU A 17 6.52 -6.66 -4.95
N ILE A 18 5.66 -6.56 -3.92
CA ILE A 18 5.86 -5.65 -2.78
C ILE A 18 7.20 -5.93 -2.09
N LYS A 19 7.54 -7.21 -1.88
CA LYS A 19 8.81 -7.60 -1.27
C LYS A 19 10.01 -7.15 -2.12
N GLU A 20 9.99 -7.47 -3.40
CA GLU A 20 11.09 -7.16 -4.32
C GLU A 20 11.32 -5.65 -4.49
N ALA A 21 10.25 -4.86 -4.53
CA ALA A 21 10.33 -3.40 -4.59
C ALA A 21 10.85 -2.83 -3.25
N ARG A 22 10.34 -3.31 -2.12
CA ARG A 22 10.77 -2.86 -0.78
C ARG A 22 12.23 -3.19 -0.51
N ASP A 23 12.69 -4.37 -0.90
CA ASP A 23 14.09 -4.80 -0.71
C ASP A 23 15.07 -3.91 -1.49
N LYS A 24 14.60 -3.23 -2.55
CA LYS A 24 15.35 -2.20 -3.29
C LYS A 24 15.19 -0.78 -2.73
N GLY A 25 14.41 -0.61 -1.65
CA GLY A 25 14.09 0.68 -1.06
C GLY A 25 13.02 1.47 -1.82
N GLN A 26 12.33 0.88 -2.80
CA GLN A 26 11.32 1.57 -3.60
C GLN A 26 10.02 1.75 -2.79
N PRO A 27 9.44 2.95 -2.72
CA PRO A 27 8.11 3.16 -2.13
C PRO A 27 7.02 2.51 -2.99
N ILE A 28 5.99 1.95 -2.34
CA ILE A 28 4.92 1.19 -3.00
C ILE A 28 3.55 1.70 -2.54
N LEU A 29 2.68 2.01 -3.50
CA LEU A 29 1.25 2.26 -3.26
C LEU A 29 0.41 1.18 -3.94
N VAL A 30 -0.44 0.50 -3.16
CA VAL A 30 -1.33 -0.55 -3.65
C VAL A 30 -2.77 -0.07 -3.59
N GLY A 31 -3.41 0.04 -4.76
CA GLY A 31 -4.82 0.37 -4.88
C GLY A 31 -5.71 -0.88 -4.77
N THR A 32 -6.74 -0.82 -3.92
CA THR A 32 -7.79 -1.85 -3.86
C THR A 32 -9.17 -1.26 -4.13
N THR A 33 -10.12 -2.12 -4.52
CA THR A 33 -11.50 -1.68 -4.84
C THR A 33 -12.43 -1.64 -3.62
N SER A 34 -12.04 -2.24 -2.49
CA SER A 34 -12.88 -2.34 -1.30
C SER A 34 -12.03 -2.49 -0.03
N ILE A 35 -12.59 -2.03 1.10
CA ILE A 35 -11.92 -2.09 2.40
C ILE A 35 -11.57 -3.53 2.77
N GLU A 36 -12.48 -4.47 2.49
CA GLU A 36 -12.26 -5.89 2.73
C GLU A 36 -11.02 -6.42 2.00
N LYS A 37 -10.80 -6.02 0.74
CA LYS A 37 -9.60 -6.43 -0.01
C LYS A 37 -8.33 -5.79 0.55
N SER A 38 -8.41 -4.55 1.04
CA SER A 38 -7.29 -3.91 1.74
C SER A 38 -6.90 -4.68 3.00
N GLU A 39 -7.88 -5.09 3.81
CA GLU A 39 -7.62 -5.89 5.02
C GLU A 39 -7.11 -7.30 4.69
N GLN A 40 -7.65 -7.95 3.66
CA GLN A 40 -7.13 -9.25 3.19
C GLN A 40 -5.67 -9.17 2.76
N LEU A 41 -5.29 -8.11 2.04
CA LEU A 41 -3.90 -7.88 1.64
C LEU A 41 -3.02 -7.58 2.86
N ALA A 42 -3.49 -6.71 3.78
CA ALA A 42 -2.80 -6.38 5.01
C ALA A 42 -2.52 -7.62 5.86
N GLU A 43 -3.48 -8.53 6.01
CA GLU A 43 -3.30 -9.78 6.74
C GLU A 43 -2.23 -10.68 6.09
N ARG A 44 -2.23 -10.79 4.76
CA ARG A 44 -1.21 -11.55 4.03
C ARG A 44 0.18 -10.94 4.18
N LEU A 45 0.30 -9.62 4.12
CA LEU A 45 1.56 -8.92 4.38
C LEU A 45 2.06 -9.16 5.82
N ARG A 46 1.18 -9.13 6.83
CA ARG A 46 1.55 -9.47 8.22
C ARG A 46 2.05 -10.91 8.32
N LYS A 47 1.39 -11.86 7.65
CA LYS A 47 1.81 -13.28 7.61
C LYS A 47 3.19 -13.46 6.98
N ASP A 48 3.51 -12.66 5.96
CA ASP A 48 4.81 -12.66 5.29
C ASP A 48 5.89 -11.82 6.02
N GLY A 49 5.58 -11.31 7.23
CA GLY A 49 6.54 -10.65 8.11
C GLY A 49 6.66 -9.13 7.92
N PHE A 50 5.81 -8.52 7.10
CA PHE A 50 5.75 -7.06 6.98
C PHE A 50 5.06 -6.47 8.21
N LYS A 51 5.81 -5.65 8.96
CA LYS A 51 5.30 -4.99 10.18
C LYS A 51 4.96 -3.50 9.96
N ASN A 52 5.62 -2.87 8.99
CA ASN A 52 5.53 -1.44 8.74
C ASN A 52 4.87 -1.21 7.37
N PHE A 53 3.57 -0.99 7.38
CA PHE A 53 2.79 -0.58 6.22
C PHE A 53 1.52 0.12 6.73
N GLU A 54 0.96 0.99 5.90
CA GLU A 54 -0.23 1.77 6.24
C GLU A 54 -1.42 1.35 5.40
N VAL A 55 -2.63 1.41 5.98
CA VAL A 55 -3.89 1.08 5.29
C VAL A 55 -4.84 2.26 5.37
N LEU A 56 -5.26 2.78 4.22
CA LEU A 56 -6.16 3.92 4.08
C LEU A 56 -7.54 3.42 3.62
N ASN A 57 -8.58 3.83 4.34
CA ASN A 57 -9.94 3.31 4.17
C ASN A 57 -10.98 4.41 3.84
N ALA A 58 -10.53 5.63 3.56
CA ALA A 58 -11.33 6.81 3.25
C ALA A 58 -12.28 7.24 4.37
N ARG A 59 -11.94 6.95 5.64
CA ARG A 59 -12.76 7.37 6.80
C ARG A 59 -12.25 8.63 7.48
N HIS A 60 -10.95 8.92 7.39
CA HIS A 60 -10.31 10.01 8.14
C HIS A 60 -9.38 10.83 7.25
N HIS A 61 -9.94 11.75 6.47
CA HIS A 61 -9.21 12.48 5.42
C HIS A 61 -7.94 13.19 5.90
N GLU A 62 -7.97 13.92 7.02
CA GLU A 62 -6.79 14.65 7.53
C GLU A 62 -5.65 13.71 7.93
N ARG A 63 -5.96 12.64 8.65
CA ARG A 63 -4.98 11.63 9.05
C ARG A 63 -4.43 10.88 7.84
N GLU A 64 -5.29 10.53 6.90
CA GLU A 64 -4.89 9.85 5.67
C GLU A 64 -3.97 10.73 4.82
N ALA A 65 -4.24 12.04 4.72
CA ALA A 65 -3.37 12.98 4.04
C ALA A 65 -1.96 12.99 4.65
N ALA A 66 -1.84 13.01 5.98
CA ALA A 66 -0.54 12.93 6.65
C ALA A 66 0.20 11.63 6.33
N ILE A 67 -0.50 10.50 6.23
CA ILE A 67 0.10 9.22 5.84
C ILE A 67 0.54 9.24 4.38
N VAL A 68 -0.30 9.76 3.48
CA VAL A 68 -0.02 9.83 2.03
C VAL A 68 1.19 10.71 1.75
N ALA A 69 1.33 11.84 2.46
CA ALA A 69 2.50 12.70 2.37
C ALA A 69 3.82 11.97 2.71
N GLN A 70 3.75 10.89 3.50
CA GLN A 70 4.90 10.08 3.90
C GLN A 70 5.08 8.83 3.02
N ALA A 71 4.15 8.53 2.10
CA ALA A 71 4.15 7.31 1.30
C ALA A 71 5.32 7.22 0.31
N GLY A 72 5.99 8.33 0.00
CA GLY A 72 7.16 8.35 -0.90
C GLY A 72 8.49 8.08 -0.21
N LYS A 73 8.51 7.83 1.11
CA LYS A 73 9.74 7.46 1.84
C LYS A 73 10.29 6.11 1.35
N PRO A 74 11.63 5.94 1.28
CA PRO A 74 12.22 4.67 0.87
C PRO A 74 11.68 3.46 1.66
N GLY A 75 11.20 2.45 0.92
CA GLY A 75 10.64 1.22 1.49
C GLY A 75 9.28 1.37 2.18
N ALA A 76 8.61 2.52 2.04
CA ALA A 76 7.24 2.71 2.52
C ALA A 76 6.25 1.85 1.71
N ILE A 77 5.26 1.28 2.40
CA ILE A 77 4.16 0.53 1.79
C ILE A 77 2.85 1.15 2.26
N THR A 78 2.03 1.57 1.30
CA THR A 78 0.72 2.18 1.56
C THR A 78 -0.35 1.45 0.76
N ILE A 79 -1.39 0.97 1.43
CA ILE A 79 -2.56 0.32 0.81
C ILE A 79 -3.70 1.34 0.83
N ALA A 80 -4.24 1.68 -0.34
CA ALA A 80 -5.29 2.67 -0.49
C ALA A 80 -6.54 2.07 -1.11
N THR A 81 -7.69 2.32 -0.49
CA THR A 81 -8.98 1.85 -1.01
C THR A 81 -9.62 2.92 -1.88
N ASN A 82 -9.92 2.61 -3.16
CA ASN A 82 -10.54 3.50 -4.15
C ASN A 82 -9.92 4.92 -4.22
N MET A 83 -10.45 5.84 -3.41
CA MET A 83 -10.10 7.27 -3.39
C MET A 83 -9.44 7.72 -2.08
N ALA A 84 -9.04 6.79 -1.21
CA ALA A 84 -8.33 7.14 0.01
C ALA A 84 -7.01 7.87 -0.34
N GLY A 85 -6.79 9.05 0.26
CA GLY A 85 -5.64 9.90 -0.06
C GLY A 85 -5.78 10.79 -1.29
N ARG A 86 -6.96 10.86 -1.94
CA ARG A 86 -7.18 11.79 -3.06
C ARG A 86 -6.97 13.23 -2.62
N GLY A 87 -6.18 13.99 -3.40
CA GLY A 87 -5.91 15.41 -3.15
C GLY A 87 -4.66 15.67 -2.31
N THR A 88 -3.87 14.65 -2.01
CA THR A 88 -2.56 14.78 -1.38
C THR A 88 -1.49 14.20 -2.29
N ASP A 89 -0.46 14.99 -2.58
CA ASP A 89 0.65 14.56 -3.42
C ASP A 89 1.60 13.62 -2.66
N ILE A 90 2.12 12.62 -3.37
CA ILE A 90 3.15 11.71 -2.85
C ILE A 90 4.50 12.20 -3.38
N GLN A 91 5.27 12.86 -2.52
CA GLN A 91 6.63 13.29 -2.85
C GLN A 91 7.64 12.18 -2.54
N LEU A 92 8.52 11.87 -3.51
CA LEU A 92 9.61 10.91 -3.31
C LEU A 92 10.60 11.44 -2.26
N GLY A 93 11.00 10.57 -1.33
CA GLY A 93 11.75 10.96 -0.13
C GLY A 93 10.87 11.29 1.08
N GLY A 94 9.55 11.45 0.86
CA GLY A 94 8.59 11.90 1.86
C GLY A 94 8.51 13.43 1.92
N ASN A 95 7.37 13.96 2.38
CA ASN A 95 7.20 15.39 2.57
C ASN A 95 7.93 15.82 3.86
N ALA A 96 8.83 16.80 3.75
CA ALA A 96 9.59 17.36 4.85
C ALA A 96 8.80 18.51 5.49
N ASP A 97 7.81 18.18 6.31
CA ASP A 97 7.21 19.07 7.31
C ASP A 97 7.47 18.50 8.72
#